data_AF-A0A849G4W4-F1
#
_entry.id   AF-A0A849G4W4-F1
#
_cell.length_a   1.000
_cell.length_b   1.000
_cell.length_c   1.000
_cell.angle_alpha   90.00
_cell.angle_beta   90.00
_cell.angle_gamma   90.00
#
_symmetry.space_group_name_H-M   'P 1'
#
loop_
_entity.id
_entity.type
_entity.pdbx_description
1 polymer ?
#
loop_
_entity_poly.entity_id
_entity_poly.type
_entity_poly.pdbx_seq_one_letter_code
_entity_poly.pdbx_strand_id
1 'polypeptide(L)'
;MGFLILSNGVPVGYGGSSTFFRQANTGVNIFDEYRGSEAAFLWVQVMRVYHHLVGCTRFIANPFQFGAENDEALKSGAYWFYYRLGFRSVSPVIRKLAVAESRKMRRNRNYRCSISTLRRLASCDMHLTLPSARAREFFDEEGFETASMLATRELGGASGDTRAEAESNVVKHVSKALGIRNLKAWSRPEQYAFRQLAPILAATDLLSWPAEEKKRARTLLRAKGGPLETRYARLLGQSDFLFSKLRAACR
;
A
#
# COMPACT_ATOMS: atom_id res chain seq x y z
N MET A 1 -1.11 7.13 5.61
CA MET A 1 -0.29 8.24 6.15
C MET A 1 -0.40 9.43 5.20
N GLY A 2 -0.62 10.64 5.71
CA GLY A 2 -0.71 11.86 4.90
C GLY A 2 0.58 12.66 4.94
N PHE A 3 0.77 13.56 3.97
CA PHE A 3 1.87 14.54 3.97
C PHE A 3 1.44 15.87 3.36
N LEU A 4 2.12 16.94 3.78
CA LEU A 4 2.12 18.25 3.17
C LEU A 4 3.51 18.50 2.59
N ILE A 5 3.58 19.02 1.36
CA ILE A 5 4.82 19.40 0.70
C ILE A 5 4.97 20.91 0.84
N LEU A 6 6.10 21.33 1.41
CA LEU A 6 6.47 22.74 1.56
C LEU A 6 7.69 23.04 0.68
N SER A 7 7.66 24.17 -0.01
CA SER A 7 8.86 24.77 -0.62
C SER A 7 9.04 26.17 -0.04
N ASN A 8 10.20 26.43 0.58
CA ASN A 8 10.49 27.69 1.28
C ASN A 8 9.40 28.13 2.28
N GLY A 9 8.81 27.17 3.00
CA GLY A 9 7.72 27.42 3.97
C GLY A 9 6.33 27.57 3.36
N VAL A 10 6.20 27.55 2.03
CA VAL A 10 4.92 27.67 1.33
C VAL A 10 4.35 26.28 0.98
N PRO A 11 3.08 25.98 1.28
CA PRO A 11 2.42 24.76 0.82
C PRO A 11 2.31 24.73 -0.70
N VAL A 12 2.92 23.71 -1.32
CA VAL A 12 2.93 23.53 -2.79
C VAL A 12 2.19 22.27 -3.24
N GLY A 13 1.86 21.39 -2.31
CA GLY A 13 1.13 20.17 -2.59
C GLY A 13 0.88 19.33 -1.35
N TYR A 14 0.11 18.27 -1.52
CA TYR A 14 -0.28 17.35 -0.46
C TYR A 14 -0.53 15.96 -1.02
N GLY A 15 -0.70 14.99 -0.14
CA GLY A 15 -1.08 13.66 -0.58
C GLY A 15 -1.07 12.65 0.54
N GLY A 16 -1.09 11.39 0.15
CA GLY A 16 -1.10 10.29 1.08
C GLY A 16 -0.46 9.04 0.49
N SER A 17 -0.04 8.17 1.40
CA SER A 17 0.35 6.82 1.06
C SER A 17 -0.28 5.80 2.00
N SER A 18 -0.81 4.75 1.40
CA SER A 18 -1.25 3.54 2.05
C SER A 18 -0.12 2.52 1.95
N THR A 19 0.53 2.25 3.07
CA THR A 19 1.65 1.30 3.14
C THR A 19 1.15 -0.08 3.51
N PHE A 20 1.65 -1.08 2.80
CA PHE A 20 1.38 -2.47 3.08
C PHE A 20 2.68 -3.27 2.92
N PHE A 21 3.17 -3.88 4.00
CA PHE A 21 4.51 -4.48 4.02
C PHE A 21 5.59 -3.59 3.38
N ARG A 22 6.24 -4.05 2.31
CA ARG A 22 7.33 -3.34 1.62
C ARG A 22 6.85 -2.60 0.37
N GLN A 23 5.55 -2.37 0.22
CA GLN A 23 4.97 -1.55 -0.84
C GLN A 23 4.14 -0.39 -0.29
N ALA A 24 3.98 0.64 -1.11
CA ALA A 24 3.27 1.85 -0.78
C ALA A 24 2.43 2.28 -1.99
N ASN A 25 1.11 2.26 -1.87
CA ASN A 25 0.24 2.92 -2.83
C ASN A 25 0.27 4.43 -2.54
N THR A 26 0.52 5.23 -3.56
CA THR A 26 0.84 6.65 -3.43
C THR A 26 -0.10 7.51 -4.24
N GLY A 27 -0.54 8.62 -3.63
CA GLY A 27 -1.21 9.70 -4.31
C GLY A 27 -0.58 11.04 -3.94
N VAL A 28 -0.39 11.90 -4.92
CA VAL A 28 0.15 13.25 -4.76
C VAL A 28 -0.67 14.23 -5.59
N ASN A 29 -0.98 15.38 -4.98
CA ASN A 29 -1.53 16.52 -5.66
C ASN A 29 -0.58 17.71 -5.47
N ILE A 30 -0.19 18.33 -6.59
CA ILE A 30 0.59 19.57 -6.63
C ILE A 30 -0.37 20.64 -7.14
N PHE A 31 -0.44 21.78 -6.44
CA PHE A 31 -1.31 22.87 -6.86
C PHE A 31 -0.92 23.40 -8.23
N ASP A 32 -1.90 23.88 -9.00
CA ASP A 32 -1.74 24.23 -10.41
C ASP A 32 -0.60 25.23 -10.65
N GLU A 33 -0.45 26.20 -9.76
CA GLU A 33 0.57 27.25 -9.80
C GLU A 33 1.99 26.69 -9.71
N TYR A 34 2.16 25.49 -9.14
CA TYR A 34 3.45 24.83 -8.96
C TYR A 34 3.67 23.65 -9.92
N ARG A 35 2.67 23.29 -10.74
CA ARG A 35 2.79 22.23 -11.77
C ARG A 35 3.81 22.68 -12.84
N GLY A 36 4.85 21.86 -13.06
CA GLY A 36 5.92 22.15 -14.02
C GLY A 36 7.23 22.71 -13.43
N SER A 37 7.26 22.97 -12.11
CA SER A 37 8.46 23.39 -11.37
C SER A 37 9.22 22.18 -10.77
N GLU A 38 9.72 22.30 -9.54
CA GLU A 38 10.44 21.28 -8.76
C GLU A 38 9.57 20.09 -8.31
N ALA A 39 8.33 20.00 -8.78
CA ALA A 39 7.36 18.96 -8.41
C ALA A 39 7.93 17.53 -8.48
N ALA A 40 8.71 17.22 -9.53
CA ALA A 40 9.37 15.93 -9.68
C ALA A 40 10.41 15.66 -8.58
N PHE A 41 11.22 16.67 -8.24
CA PHE A 41 12.21 16.58 -7.18
C PHE A 41 11.53 16.43 -5.81
N LEU A 42 10.52 17.25 -5.52
CA LEU A 42 9.75 17.19 -4.28
C LEU A 42 9.08 15.82 -4.12
N TRP A 43 8.51 15.28 -5.19
CA TRP A 43 7.90 13.95 -5.16
C TRP A 43 8.93 12.85 -4.85
N VAL A 44 10.13 12.93 -5.41
CA VAL A 44 11.24 12.03 -5.05
C VAL A 44 11.62 12.16 -3.57
N GLN A 45 11.61 13.38 -3.00
CA GLN A 45 11.86 13.57 -1.58
C GLN A 45 10.79 12.92 -0.70
N VAL A 46 9.52 13.01 -1.08
CA VAL A 46 8.43 12.33 -0.37
C VAL A 46 8.63 10.82 -0.40
N MET A 47 8.92 10.24 -1.57
CA MET A 47 9.20 8.80 -1.68
C MET A 47 10.42 8.39 -0.84
N ARG A 48 11.49 9.21 -0.80
CA ARG A 48 12.66 8.98 0.04
C ARG A 48 12.31 8.94 1.52
N VAL A 49 11.46 9.86 1.99
CA VAL A 49 10.97 9.89 3.38
C VAL A 49 10.17 8.63 3.69
N TYR A 50 9.25 8.22 2.82
CA TYR A 50 8.51 6.96 3.01
C TYR A 50 9.43 5.74 3.06
N HIS A 51 10.38 5.64 2.13
CA HIS A 51 11.37 4.57 2.12
C HIS A 51 12.13 4.51 3.46
N HIS A 52 12.60 5.65 3.95
CA HIS A 52 13.33 5.73 5.22
C HIS A 52 12.45 5.39 6.43
N LEU A 53 11.22 5.92 6.47
CA LEU A 53 10.32 5.77 7.61
C LEU A 53 9.70 4.37 7.74
N VAL A 54 9.41 3.70 6.63
CA VAL A 54 8.69 2.41 6.68
C VAL A 54 9.39 1.26 5.96
N GLY A 55 10.49 1.54 5.25
CA GLY A 55 11.26 0.50 4.54
C GLY A 55 10.60 -0.01 3.27
N CYS A 56 9.61 0.71 2.71
CA CYS A 56 8.97 0.33 1.45
C CYS A 56 9.97 0.38 0.29
N THR A 57 9.99 -0.64 -0.56
CA THR A 57 10.91 -0.74 -1.71
C THR A 57 10.16 -0.72 -3.04
N ARG A 58 8.83 -0.61 -3.00
CA ARG A 58 7.94 -0.50 -4.15
C ARG A 58 6.94 0.62 -3.92
N PHE A 59 6.83 1.53 -4.87
CA PHE A 59 5.80 2.57 -4.92
C PHE A 59 4.83 2.27 -6.06
N ILE A 60 3.54 2.39 -5.78
CA ILE A 60 2.45 2.06 -6.70
C ILE A 60 1.68 3.35 -6.98
N ALA A 61 1.57 3.70 -8.26
CA ALA A 61 0.63 4.70 -8.74
C ALA A 61 -0.56 3.95 -9.35
N ASN A 62 -1.75 4.17 -8.80
CA ASN A 62 -3.00 3.64 -9.33
C ASN A 62 -3.41 4.42 -10.61
N PRO A 63 -4.11 3.79 -11.59
CA PRO A 63 -4.40 4.38 -12.88
C PRO A 63 -5.18 5.69 -12.81
N PHE A 64 -6.04 5.86 -11.80
CA PHE A 64 -6.76 7.12 -11.58
C PHE A 64 -5.82 8.32 -11.38
N GLN A 65 -4.65 8.10 -10.76
CA GLN A 65 -3.65 9.14 -10.49
C GLN A 65 -3.02 9.71 -11.77
N PHE A 66 -3.13 9.01 -12.90
CA PHE A 66 -2.49 9.41 -14.15
C PHE A 66 -3.35 9.22 -15.41
N GLY A 67 -4.64 8.95 -15.25
CA GLY A 67 -5.60 9.18 -16.33
C GLY A 67 -6.78 8.22 -16.47
N ALA A 68 -6.87 7.11 -15.73
CA ALA A 68 -8.06 6.26 -15.77
C ALA A 68 -9.25 7.04 -15.21
N GLU A 69 -10.30 7.22 -16.02
CA GLU A 69 -11.50 7.99 -15.66
C GLU A 69 -11.22 9.44 -15.21
N ASN A 70 -10.03 9.95 -15.54
CA ASN A 70 -9.56 11.27 -15.14
C ASN A 70 -8.94 11.99 -16.36
N ASP A 71 -9.79 12.63 -17.15
CA ASP A 71 -9.37 13.35 -18.35
C ASP A 71 -8.45 14.55 -18.04
N GLU A 72 -8.53 15.14 -16.85
CA GLU A 72 -7.60 16.19 -16.40
C GLU A 72 -6.18 15.62 -16.25
N ALA A 73 -6.04 14.48 -15.58
CA ALA A 73 -4.75 13.81 -15.40
C ALA A 73 -4.12 13.34 -16.73
N LEU A 74 -4.94 12.92 -17.70
CA LEU A 74 -4.46 12.62 -19.05
C LEU A 74 -3.87 13.85 -19.72
N LYS A 75 -4.55 15.00 -19.63
CA LYS A 75 -4.14 16.27 -20.25
C LYS A 75 -2.93 16.91 -19.56
N SER A 76 -2.78 16.73 -18.25
CA SER A 76 -1.66 17.28 -17.47
C SER A 76 -0.31 16.59 -17.74
N GLY A 77 -0.32 15.44 -18.42
CA GLY A 77 0.88 14.67 -18.69
C GLY A 77 1.35 13.79 -17.53
N ALA A 78 0.46 13.51 -16.56
CA ALA A 78 0.74 12.72 -15.36
C ALA A 78 1.37 11.35 -15.68
N TYR A 79 0.91 10.64 -16.71
CA TYR A 79 1.52 9.37 -17.13
C TYR A 79 3.03 9.52 -17.40
N TRP A 80 3.39 10.55 -18.16
CA TRP A 80 4.78 10.80 -18.52
C TRP A 80 5.61 11.35 -17.36
N PHE A 81 4.98 12.03 -16.40
CA PHE A 81 5.62 12.41 -15.13
C PHE A 81 6.09 11.16 -14.37
N TYR A 82 5.20 10.19 -14.10
CA TYR A 82 5.58 8.94 -13.44
C TYR A 82 6.59 8.13 -14.27
N TYR A 83 6.37 8.03 -15.59
CA TYR A 83 7.28 7.30 -16.48
C TYR A 83 8.73 7.84 -16.42
N ARG A 84 8.91 9.17 -16.41
CA ARG A 84 10.23 9.81 -16.33
C ARG A 84 10.92 9.57 -14.97
N LEU A 85 10.15 9.43 -13.91
CA LEU A 85 10.65 9.09 -12.57
C LEU A 85 11.02 7.61 -12.40
N GLY A 86 10.89 6.81 -13.47
CA GLY A 86 11.28 5.39 -13.46
C GLY A 86 10.13 4.42 -13.18
N PHE A 87 8.90 4.91 -12.98
CA PHE A 87 7.74 4.04 -12.87
C PHE A 87 7.49 3.31 -14.19
N ARG A 88 7.06 2.05 -14.11
CA ARG A 88 6.73 1.24 -15.29
C ARG A 88 5.38 0.56 -15.09
N SER A 89 4.58 0.54 -16.15
CA SER A 89 3.29 -0.17 -16.16
C SER A 89 3.47 -1.65 -15.80
N VAL A 90 2.56 -2.21 -15.01
CA VAL A 90 2.62 -3.63 -14.63
C VAL A 90 2.42 -4.54 -15.84
N SER A 91 1.54 -4.16 -16.77
CA SER A 91 1.29 -4.89 -18.01
C SER A 91 2.49 -4.82 -18.99
N PRO A 92 3.04 -5.96 -19.44
CA PRO A 92 4.08 -5.99 -20.48
C PRO A 92 3.63 -5.35 -21.80
N VAL A 93 2.36 -5.49 -22.17
CA VAL A 93 1.79 -4.92 -23.40
C VAL A 93 1.81 -3.40 -23.32
N ILE A 94 1.37 -2.83 -22.19
CA ILE A 94 1.36 -1.38 -21.98
C ILE A 94 2.80 -0.84 -21.87
N ARG A 95 3.73 -1.59 -21.28
CA ARG A 95 5.16 -1.22 -21.29
C ARG A 95 5.73 -1.09 -22.70
N LYS A 96 5.43 -2.02 -23.60
CA LYS A 96 5.88 -1.95 -25.01
C LYS A 96 5.32 -0.70 -25.69
N LEU A 97 4.04 -0.40 -25.48
CA LEU A 97 3.40 0.82 -25.98
C LEU A 97 4.10 2.08 -25.46
N ALA A 98 4.33 2.16 -24.15
CA ALA A 98 5.00 3.30 -23.52
C ALA A 98 6.41 3.55 -24.08
N VAL A 99 7.18 2.48 -24.32
CA VAL A 99 8.51 2.59 -24.93
C VAL A 99 8.43 3.10 -26.37
N ALA A 100 7.47 2.62 -27.16
CA ALA A 100 7.27 3.08 -28.53
C ALA A 100 6.90 4.57 -28.58
N GLU A 101 5.95 5.00 -27.76
CA GLU A 101 5.52 6.40 -27.64
C GLU A 101 6.66 7.31 -27.14
N SER A 102 7.41 6.87 -26.13
CA SER A 102 8.59 7.59 -25.63
C SER A 102 9.67 7.76 -26.71
N ARG A 103 9.85 6.78 -27.61
CA ARG A 103 10.78 6.91 -28.75
C ARG A 103 10.30 7.95 -29.75
N LYS A 104 9.00 8.00 -30.06
CA LYS A 104 8.43 9.03 -30.95
C LYS A 104 8.61 10.43 -30.36
N MET A 105 8.28 10.60 -29.08
CA MET A 105 8.47 11.87 -28.35
C MET A 105 9.94 12.34 -28.33
N ARG A 106 10.90 11.41 -28.19
CA ARG A 106 12.33 11.75 -28.24
C ARG A 106 12.80 12.15 -29.64
N ARG A 107 12.26 11.53 -30.69
CA ARG A 107 12.61 11.84 -32.09
C ARG A 107 12.00 13.16 -32.57
N ASN A 108 10.80 13.50 -32.11
CA ASN A 108 10.09 14.71 -32.51
C ASN A 108 9.51 15.43 -31.29
N ARG A 109 10.08 16.60 -30.96
CA ARG A 109 9.63 17.43 -29.82
C ARG A 109 8.20 17.99 -29.99
N ASN A 110 7.72 18.07 -31.22
CA ASN A 110 6.36 18.52 -31.54
C ASN A 110 5.34 17.37 -31.49
N TYR A 111 5.79 16.12 -31.37
CA TYR A 111 4.89 14.98 -31.24
C TYR A 111 4.08 15.09 -29.94
N ARG A 112 2.78 14.80 -30.03
CA ARG A 112 1.86 14.67 -28.89
C ARG A 112 1.19 13.31 -28.96
N CYS A 113 1.24 12.59 -27.85
CA CYS A 113 0.54 11.33 -27.70
C CYS A 113 -0.97 11.59 -27.77
N SER A 114 -1.70 10.83 -28.58
CA SER A 114 -3.15 10.99 -28.70
C SER A 114 -3.84 10.63 -27.39
N ILE A 115 -5.00 11.24 -27.13
CA ILE A 115 -5.79 10.96 -25.92
C ILE A 115 -6.19 9.49 -25.81
N SER A 116 -6.52 8.84 -26.93
CA SER A 116 -6.83 7.42 -26.98
C SER A 116 -5.64 6.55 -26.58
N THR A 117 -4.43 6.95 -26.97
CA THR A 117 -3.20 6.25 -26.56
C THR A 117 -2.90 6.51 -25.09
N LEU A 118 -3.10 7.72 -24.58
CA LEU A 118 -2.95 8.03 -23.16
C LEU A 118 -3.94 7.22 -22.30
N ARG A 119 -5.20 7.06 -22.72
CA ARG A 119 -6.16 6.18 -22.03
C ARG A 119 -5.69 4.74 -21.97
N ARG A 120 -5.13 4.21 -23.06
CA ARG A 120 -4.52 2.86 -23.07
C ARG A 120 -3.30 2.77 -22.16
N LEU A 121 -2.46 3.80 -22.12
CA LEU A 121 -1.32 3.87 -21.22
C LEU A 121 -1.76 3.91 -19.75
N ALA A 122 -2.90 4.54 -19.48
CA ALA A 122 -3.53 4.64 -18.17
C ALA A 122 -4.46 3.47 -17.81
N SER A 123 -4.31 2.28 -18.42
CA SER A 123 -5.23 1.15 -18.19
C SER A 123 -4.79 0.20 -17.06
N CYS A 124 -3.62 0.40 -16.45
CA CYS A 124 -3.09 -0.45 -15.38
C CYS A 124 -2.06 0.30 -14.54
N ASP A 125 -1.85 -0.17 -13.31
CA ASP A 125 -0.91 0.42 -12.36
C ASP A 125 0.49 0.61 -12.92
N MET A 126 1.19 1.61 -12.38
CA MET A 126 2.61 1.79 -12.60
C MET A 126 3.37 1.60 -11.29
N HIS A 127 4.45 0.82 -11.34
CA HIS A 127 5.31 0.56 -10.18
C HIS A 127 6.67 1.22 -10.36
N LEU A 128 7.15 1.91 -9.33
CA LEU A 128 8.57 2.19 -9.13
C LEU A 128 9.12 1.12 -8.18
N THR A 129 10.09 0.35 -8.65
CA THR A 129 10.71 -0.74 -7.88
C THR A 129 12.16 -0.39 -7.60
N LEU A 130 12.54 -0.28 -6.32
CA LEU A 130 13.92 -0.01 -5.95
C LEU A 130 14.80 -1.25 -6.18
N PRO A 131 16.12 -1.10 -6.42
CA PRO A 131 17.02 -2.23 -6.67
C PRO A 131 17.03 -3.31 -5.57
N SER A 132 16.75 -2.92 -4.32
CA SER A 132 16.71 -3.83 -3.17
C SER A 132 15.39 -4.61 -3.04
N ALA A 133 14.38 -4.31 -3.86
CA ALA A 133 13.08 -4.96 -3.79
C ALA A 133 13.16 -6.40 -4.30
N ARG A 134 12.64 -7.36 -3.53
CA ARG A 134 12.55 -8.77 -3.96
C ARG A 134 11.19 -8.99 -4.61
N ALA A 135 11.14 -9.68 -5.74
CA ALA A 135 9.88 -9.94 -6.45
C ALA A 135 8.82 -10.63 -5.58
N ARG A 136 9.26 -11.48 -4.64
CA ARG A 136 8.37 -12.19 -3.71
C ARG A 136 7.67 -11.28 -2.68
N GLU A 137 8.14 -10.06 -2.48
CA GLU A 137 7.59 -9.09 -1.49
C GLU A 137 6.43 -8.26 -2.05
N PHE A 138 6.07 -8.47 -3.33
CA PHE A 138 4.90 -7.83 -3.91
C PHE A 138 3.63 -8.57 -3.49
N PHE A 139 2.66 -7.81 -2.98
CA PHE A 139 1.30 -8.26 -2.70
C PHE A 139 0.35 -7.61 -3.70
N ASP A 140 -0.36 -8.42 -4.46
CA ASP A 140 -1.32 -7.93 -5.45
C ASP A 140 -2.57 -7.36 -4.76
N GLU A 141 -3.19 -6.34 -5.33
CA GLU A 141 -4.40 -5.75 -4.75
C GLU A 141 -5.57 -6.74 -4.77
N GLU A 142 -5.61 -7.68 -5.72
CA GLU A 142 -6.57 -8.82 -5.73
C GLU A 142 -6.48 -9.66 -4.45
N GLY A 143 -5.30 -9.72 -3.82
CA GLY A 143 -5.11 -10.41 -2.56
C GLY A 143 -5.86 -9.74 -1.39
N PHE A 144 -6.18 -8.44 -1.48
CA PHE A 144 -6.96 -7.76 -0.42
C PHE A 144 -8.41 -8.24 -0.39
N GLU A 145 -9.02 -8.48 -1.55
CA GLU A 145 -10.38 -9.01 -1.64
C GLU A 145 -10.45 -10.41 -1.02
N THR A 146 -9.47 -11.26 -1.36
CA THR A 146 -9.37 -12.61 -0.81
C THR A 146 -9.14 -12.57 0.70
N ALA A 147 -8.22 -11.74 1.20
CA ALA A 147 -7.99 -11.59 2.64
C ALA A 147 -9.25 -11.10 3.39
N SER A 148 -10.00 -10.16 2.81
CA SER A 148 -11.25 -9.65 3.37
C SER A 148 -12.35 -10.71 3.42
N MET A 149 -12.49 -11.49 2.34
CA MET A 149 -13.41 -12.61 2.27
C MET A 149 -13.08 -13.68 3.32
N LEU A 150 -11.81 -14.05 3.47
CA LEU A 150 -11.37 -15.02 4.48
C LEU A 150 -11.62 -14.50 5.90
N ALA A 151 -11.29 -13.24 6.18
CA ALA A 151 -11.61 -12.60 7.46
C ALA A 151 -13.12 -12.63 7.75
N THR A 152 -13.95 -12.40 6.73
CA THR A 152 -15.41 -12.49 6.84
C THR A 152 -15.87 -13.93 7.10
N ARG A 153 -15.24 -14.92 6.47
CA ARG A 153 -15.50 -16.35 6.70
C ARG A 153 -15.16 -16.77 8.13
N GLU A 154 -14.03 -16.32 8.66
CA GLU A 154 -13.65 -16.58 10.06
C GLU A 154 -14.66 -16.00 11.04
N LEU A 155 -15.17 -14.79 10.77
CA LEU A 155 -16.25 -14.20 11.56
C LEU A 155 -17.57 -14.99 11.42
N GLY A 156 -17.93 -15.44 10.22
CA GLY A 156 -19.18 -16.17 9.97
C GLY A 156 -19.16 -17.61 10.48
N GLY A 157 -17.99 -18.24 10.57
CA GLY A 157 -17.80 -19.59 11.10
C GLY A 157 -17.61 -19.63 12.63
N ALA A 158 -17.40 -18.49 13.27
CA ALA A 158 -17.30 -18.41 14.72
C ALA A 158 -18.67 -18.62 15.37
N SER A 159 -18.68 -19.35 16.48
CA SER A 159 -19.90 -19.54 17.27
C SER A 159 -20.41 -18.21 17.86
N GLY A 160 -21.71 -18.09 18.04
CA GLY A 160 -22.38 -16.91 18.59
C GLY A 160 -23.66 -16.59 17.81
N ASP A 161 -24.67 -16.10 18.51
CA ASP A 161 -25.98 -15.79 17.92
C ASP A 161 -25.98 -14.39 17.27
N THR A 162 -24.97 -13.58 17.58
CA THR A 162 -24.80 -12.22 17.05
C THR A 162 -23.39 -11.99 16.48
N ARG A 163 -23.27 -11.01 15.59
CA ARG A 163 -21.97 -10.57 15.04
C ARG A 163 -20.98 -10.16 16.14
N ALA A 164 -21.46 -9.52 17.20
CA ALA A 164 -20.61 -9.07 18.31
C ALA A 164 -20.05 -10.25 19.12
N GLU A 165 -20.83 -11.31 19.30
CA GLU A 165 -20.39 -12.55 19.94
C GLU A 165 -19.37 -13.30 19.08
N ALA A 166 -19.64 -13.43 17.78
CA ALA A 166 -18.72 -14.03 16.82
C ALA A 166 -17.37 -13.31 16.82
N GLU A 167 -17.37 -11.97 16.74
CA GLU A 167 -16.15 -11.15 16.84
C GLU A 167 -15.42 -11.40 18.17
N SER A 168 -16.14 -11.41 19.30
CA SER A 168 -15.58 -11.69 20.62
C SER A 168 -14.92 -13.08 20.69
N ASN A 169 -15.51 -14.08 20.05
CA ASN A 169 -14.98 -15.44 20.02
C ASN A 169 -13.74 -15.57 19.12
N VAL A 170 -13.72 -14.92 17.96
CA VAL A 170 -12.50 -14.80 17.12
C VAL A 170 -11.39 -14.12 17.91
N VAL A 171 -11.68 -13.01 18.59
CA VAL A 171 -10.73 -12.27 19.43
C VAL A 171 -10.15 -13.14 20.54
N LYS A 172 -10.99 -13.94 21.22
CA LYS A 172 -10.54 -14.90 22.25
C LYS A 172 -9.64 -15.97 21.66
N HIS A 173 -10.02 -16.54 20.51
CA HIS A 173 -9.24 -17.57 19.82
C HIS A 173 -7.85 -17.06 19.43
N VAL A 174 -7.78 -15.92 18.75
CA VAL A 174 -6.53 -15.28 18.34
C VAL A 174 -5.70 -14.86 19.56
N SER A 175 -6.33 -14.36 20.63
CA SER A 175 -5.64 -14.03 21.89
C SER A 175 -4.95 -15.27 22.48
N LYS A 176 -5.66 -16.40 22.53
CA LYS A 176 -5.10 -17.67 23.02
C LYS A 176 -3.94 -18.14 22.15
N ALA A 177 -4.11 -18.12 20.82
CA ALA A 177 -3.09 -18.54 19.86
C ALA A 177 -1.83 -17.68 19.93
N LEU A 178 -1.98 -16.37 20.18
CA LEU A 178 -0.88 -15.43 20.39
C LEU A 178 -0.36 -15.41 21.85
N GLY A 179 -0.94 -16.17 22.78
CA GLY A 179 -0.50 -16.16 24.18
C GLY A 179 -0.78 -14.84 24.93
N ILE A 180 -1.80 -14.08 24.52
CA ILE A 180 -2.25 -12.85 25.19
C ILE A 180 -3.17 -13.26 26.36
N ARG A 181 -2.66 -13.17 27.59
CA ARG A 181 -3.41 -13.55 28.80
C ARG A 181 -4.47 -12.54 29.20
N ASN A 182 -4.17 -11.24 29.06
CA ASN A 182 -5.07 -10.16 29.48
C ASN A 182 -5.07 -9.02 28.46
N LEU A 183 -5.98 -9.10 27.48
CA LEU A 183 -6.17 -8.03 26.48
C LEU A 183 -6.71 -6.74 27.11
N LYS A 184 -7.44 -6.81 28.23
CA LYS A 184 -7.98 -5.63 28.92
C LYS A 184 -6.88 -4.75 29.54
N ALA A 185 -5.68 -5.29 29.77
CA ALA A 185 -4.53 -4.54 30.24
C ALA A 185 -3.86 -3.68 29.14
N TRP A 186 -4.26 -3.86 27.87
CA TRP A 186 -3.80 -3.01 26.76
C TRP A 186 -4.61 -1.71 26.74
N SER A 187 -4.08 -0.67 26.09
CA SER A 187 -4.82 0.59 25.93
C SER A 187 -6.09 0.41 25.09
N ARG A 188 -7.07 1.30 25.22
CA ARG A 188 -8.31 1.22 24.41
C ARG A 188 -8.03 1.21 22.89
N PRO A 189 -7.12 2.06 22.35
CA PRO A 189 -6.71 1.97 20.95
C PRO A 189 -6.04 0.64 20.56
N GLU A 190 -5.17 0.09 21.42
CA GLU A 190 -4.54 -1.23 21.20
C GLU A 190 -5.57 -2.35 21.15
N GLN A 191 -6.56 -2.33 22.05
CA GLN A 191 -7.67 -3.29 22.05
C GLN A 191 -8.50 -3.19 20.77
N TYR A 192 -8.83 -1.96 20.34
CA TYR A 192 -9.59 -1.74 19.10
C TYR A 192 -8.82 -2.25 17.88
N ALA A 193 -7.56 -1.88 17.73
CA ALA A 193 -6.70 -2.33 16.64
C ALA A 193 -6.58 -3.86 16.59
N PHE A 194 -6.43 -4.50 17.76
CA PHE A 194 -6.41 -5.96 17.87
C PHE A 194 -7.72 -6.58 17.33
N ARG A 195 -8.88 -6.05 17.74
CA ARG A 195 -10.18 -6.56 17.29
C ARG A 195 -10.36 -6.47 15.78
N GLN A 196 -9.98 -5.34 15.18
CA GLN A 196 -10.09 -5.13 13.73
C GLN A 196 -9.20 -6.08 12.92
N LEU A 197 -8.02 -6.43 13.44
CA LEU A 197 -7.05 -7.28 12.73
C LEU A 197 -7.13 -8.77 13.10
N ALA A 198 -7.83 -9.13 14.18
CA ALA A 198 -7.95 -10.51 14.62
C ALA A 198 -8.54 -11.45 13.55
N PRO A 199 -9.62 -11.08 12.82
CA PRO A 199 -10.16 -11.93 11.76
C PRO A 199 -9.16 -12.23 10.64
N ILE A 200 -8.31 -11.24 10.27
CA ILE A 200 -7.27 -11.43 9.25
C ILE A 200 -6.20 -12.40 9.74
N LEU A 201 -5.83 -12.34 11.03
CA LEU A 201 -4.89 -13.30 11.61
C LEU A 201 -5.49 -14.69 11.79
N ALA A 202 -6.78 -14.78 12.12
CA ALA A 202 -7.52 -16.04 12.20
C ALA A 202 -7.56 -16.77 10.85
N ALA A 203 -7.65 -16.02 9.74
CA ALA A 203 -7.62 -16.55 8.38
C ALA A 203 -6.26 -17.14 7.97
N THR A 204 -5.25 -17.09 8.84
CA THR A 204 -3.94 -17.72 8.64
C THR A 204 -3.79 -18.97 9.52
N ASP A 205 -2.72 -19.73 9.32
CA ASP A 205 -2.38 -20.91 10.13
C ASP A 205 -1.76 -20.58 11.50
N LEU A 206 -2.32 -19.59 12.20
CA LEU A 206 -1.75 -18.92 13.39
C LEU A 206 -1.26 -19.88 14.49
N LEU A 207 -1.94 -21.02 14.70
CA LEU A 207 -1.55 -22.02 15.69
C LEU A 207 -0.15 -22.61 15.42
N SER A 208 0.19 -22.80 14.14
CA SER A 208 1.47 -23.37 13.69
C SER A 208 2.65 -22.39 13.80
N TRP A 209 2.39 -21.12 14.09
CA TRP A 209 3.44 -20.10 14.04
C TRP A 209 4.49 -20.30 15.14
N PRO A 210 5.78 -20.08 14.83
CA PRO A 210 6.84 -20.04 15.84
C PRO A 210 6.57 -19.02 16.94
N ALA A 211 7.05 -19.29 18.15
CA ALA A 211 6.83 -18.42 19.32
C ALA A 211 7.35 -16.99 19.09
N GLU A 212 8.48 -16.83 18.42
CA GLU A 212 9.05 -15.52 18.08
C GLU A 212 8.18 -14.74 17.09
N GLU A 213 7.57 -15.41 16.11
CA GLU A 213 6.68 -14.75 15.16
C GLU A 213 5.35 -14.36 15.81
N LYS A 214 4.83 -15.17 16.74
CA LYS A 214 3.70 -14.79 17.60
C LYS A 214 4.06 -13.56 18.45
N LYS A 215 5.29 -13.46 18.97
CA LYS A 215 5.79 -12.28 19.71
C LYS A 215 5.86 -11.04 18.84
N ARG A 216 6.39 -11.16 17.61
CA ARG A 216 6.42 -10.07 16.63
C ARG A 216 5.02 -9.60 16.26
N ALA A 217 4.08 -10.53 16.04
CA ALA A 217 2.68 -10.21 15.78
C ALA A 217 2.03 -9.43 16.93
N ARG A 218 2.27 -9.82 18.20
CA ARG A 218 1.81 -9.04 19.36
C ARG A 218 2.35 -7.61 19.35
N THR A 219 3.66 -7.44 19.12
CA THR A 219 4.29 -6.11 19.04
C THR A 219 3.71 -5.28 17.89
N LEU A 220 3.46 -5.89 16.74
CA LEU A 220 2.84 -5.26 15.58
C LEU A 220 1.41 -4.78 15.89
N LEU A 221 0.57 -5.63 16.48
CA LEU A 221 -0.81 -5.30 16.83
C LEU A 221 -0.89 -4.15 17.84
N ARG A 222 0.00 -4.15 18.84
CA ARG A 222 0.13 -3.03 19.77
C ARG A 222 0.58 -1.75 19.07
N ALA A 223 1.53 -1.85 18.14
CA ALA A 223 1.96 -0.70 17.36
C ALA A 223 0.84 -0.11 16.50
N LYS A 224 -0.11 -0.93 16.01
CA LYS A 224 -1.27 -0.44 15.25
C LYS A 224 -2.21 0.44 16.10
N GLY A 225 -2.38 0.11 17.38
CA GLY A 225 -3.10 0.96 18.32
C GLY A 225 -2.22 2.03 18.98
N GLY A 226 -0.97 2.17 18.56
CA GLY A 226 -0.07 3.20 19.06
C GLY A 226 -0.36 4.58 18.45
N PRO A 227 0.26 5.65 18.98
CA PRO A 227 0.05 7.01 18.48
C PRO A 227 0.69 7.28 17.11
N LEU A 228 1.61 6.42 16.65
CA LEU A 228 2.39 6.62 15.43
C LEU A 228 2.19 5.45 14.45
N GLU A 229 1.44 5.69 13.37
CA GLU A 229 1.21 4.72 12.29
C GLU A 229 2.53 4.27 11.63
N THR A 230 3.55 5.14 11.59
CA THR A 230 4.87 4.84 11.01
C THR A 230 5.55 3.67 11.72
N ARG A 231 5.37 3.52 13.04
CA ARG A 231 5.92 2.39 13.79
C ARG A 231 5.26 1.07 13.37
N TYR A 232 3.94 1.06 13.23
CA TYR A 232 3.19 -0.09 12.74
C TYR A 232 3.63 -0.46 11.32
N ALA A 233 3.66 0.51 10.41
CA ALA A 233 4.03 0.29 9.01
C ALA A 233 5.46 -0.26 8.87
N ARG A 234 6.43 0.26 9.66
CA ARG A 234 7.80 -0.27 9.67
C ARG A 234 7.87 -1.72 10.16
N LEU A 235 7.19 -2.04 11.26
CA LEU A 235 7.14 -3.42 11.78
C LEU A 235 6.46 -4.37 10.80
N LEU A 236 5.39 -3.92 10.13
CA LEU A 236 4.72 -4.68 9.10
C LEU A 236 5.68 -4.97 7.94
N GLY A 237 6.41 -3.97 7.45
CA GLY A 237 7.41 -4.12 6.38
C GLY A 237 8.64 -4.97 6.73
N GLN A 238 8.84 -5.31 8.00
CA GLN A 238 9.88 -6.22 8.48
C GLN A 238 9.37 -7.65 8.73
N SER A 239 8.05 -7.87 8.65
CA SER A 239 7.41 -9.14 9.00
C SER A 239 7.28 -10.07 7.78
N ASP A 240 8.41 -10.54 7.24
CA ASP A 240 8.45 -11.46 6.09
C ASP A 240 7.63 -12.74 6.31
N PHE A 241 7.62 -13.27 7.55
CA PHE A 241 6.87 -14.47 7.90
C PHE A 241 5.36 -14.22 7.79
N LEU A 242 4.85 -13.17 8.45
CA LEU A 242 3.44 -12.77 8.35
C LEU A 242 3.02 -12.54 6.90
N PHE A 243 3.86 -11.86 6.11
CA PHE A 243 3.63 -11.66 4.68
C PHE A 243 3.42 -13.00 3.96
N SER A 244 4.33 -13.95 4.18
CA SER A 244 4.25 -15.26 3.53
C SER A 244 3.00 -16.05 3.91
N LYS A 245 2.57 -15.98 5.18
CA LYS A 245 1.38 -16.66 5.67
C LYS A 245 0.11 -16.04 5.11
N LEU A 246 0.02 -14.71 5.11
CA LEU A 246 -1.12 -14.02 4.52
C LEU A 246 -1.22 -14.28 3.02
N ARG A 247 -0.08 -14.24 2.31
CA ARG A 247 -0.05 -14.56 0.88
C ARG A 247 -0.41 -16.01 0.58
N ALA A 248 0.00 -16.96 1.43
CA ALA A 248 -0.37 -18.36 1.30
C ALA A 248 -1.87 -18.58 1.54
N ALA A 249 -2.48 -17.85 2.49
CA ALA A 249 -3.91 -17.90 2.73
C ALA A 249 -4.73 -17.35 1.55
N CYS A 250 -4.18 -16.36 0.81
CA CYS A 250 -4.87 -15.74 -0.33
C CYS A 250 -4.67 -16.48 -1.68
N ARG A 251 -4.08 -17.68 -1.68
CA ARG A 251 -3.89 -18.50 -2.89
C ARG A 251 -4.79 -19.72 -2.84
#